data_AF-E4XZ43-F1
#
_entry.id   AF-E4XZ43-F1
#
_cell.length_a   1.000
_cell.length_b   1.000
_cell.length_c   1.000
_cell.angle_alpha   90.00
_cell.angle_beta   90.00
_cell.angle_gamma   90.00
#
_symmetry.space_group_name_H-M   'P 1'
#
loop_
_entity.id
_entity.type
_entity.pdbx_description
1 polymer ?
#
loop_
_entity_poly.entity_id
_entity_poly.type
_entity_poly.pdbx_seq_one_letter_code
_entity_poly.pdbx_strand_id
1 'polypeptide(L)'
;MDEVRDSIDPRPPLFTSQFLASDLADIEQIEEKRQMEAAIGRRLMEATNQLNLALDDFRGRYKELRHLEESIQTLASIVRHGGRDQPSVPLPSENESAMDLDFINSDRATTTLSPSTVLGSTIAPLEDDQRTMITQSYRSCRTELFELDDDIPHLQCCKNLLGNVGNYGPCRVNEIKAITSLMRHGRTISRLIELSRSRVSFTLDSLKEYEFKFRPTLLMQWKSCCDNKTKLAVPVKTYKYELTGNYSSHVRKRPAVADQVFPELLRRILDRPDLTREEDLDNQIITVYQIIHYLEELKAEEQREFGKHVEMLSLELFISGELESGDEPSVLRAIGLLQSLLVRKHSNMKALAIMLLDENKKLRDAAAAHLRHIANEPGDGTWRPRDFALASYLELLEDKSKKLRRASCIALGFLNAKEALRQLQYVCMAGQEPEIREAAKNVLPKGSAIHQ
;
A
#
# COMPACT_ATOMS: atom_id res chain seq x y z
N MET A 1 -17.83 53.11 -64.26
CA MET A 1 -17.04 53.09 -65.50
C MET A 1 -15.71 53.77 -65.18
N ASP A 2 -14.96 53.24 -64.22
CA ASP A 2 -14.14 52.02 -64.33
C ASP A 2 -13.07 52.18 -65.40
N GLU A 3 -11.81 52.30 -64.99
CA GLU A 3 -10.89 51.18 -65.16
C GLU A 3 -9.60 51.37 -64.36
N VAL A 4 -9.27 50.31 -63.67
CA VAL A 4 -8.18 50.09 -62.71
C VAL A 4 -6.90 49.80 -63.50
N ARG A 5 -5.79 50.48 -63.14
CA ARG A 5 -4.44 50.07 -63.56
C ARG A 5 -3.88 49.10 -62.51
N ASP A 6 -3.78 47.83 -62.89
CA ASP A 6 -3.05 46.81 -62.13
C ASP A 6 -1.54 47.15 -62.10
N SER A 7 -1.02 47.31 -60.89
CA SER A 7 0.41 47.36 -60.59
C SER A 7 0.78 46.07 -59.86
N ILE A 8 1.47 45.18 -60.57
CA ILE A 8 2.02 43.93 -60.02
C ILE A 8 3.28 44.27 -59.21
N ASP A 9 3.19 44.17 -57.87
CA ASP A 9 4.33 44.19 -56.93
C ASP A 9 4.67 42.73 -56.57
N PRO A 10 5.89 42.20 -56.81
CA PRO A 10 6.24 40.84 -56.44
C PRO A 10 6.77 40.85 -55.00
N ARG A 11 5.89 40.83 -54.00
CA ARG A 11 6.28 40.48 -52.64
C ARG A 11 6.08 38.98 -52.43
N PRO A 12 7.11 38.21 -52.04
CA PRO A 12 6.90 36.83 -51.63
C PRO A 12 6.02 36.83 -50.35
N PRO A 13 5.10 35.88 -50.20
CA PRO A 13 4.27 35.82 -49.00
C PRO A 13 5.18 35.54 -47.79
N LEU A 14 5.11 36.40 -46.78
CA LEU A 14 5.62 36.17 -45.43
C LEU A 14 4.77 35.09 -44.75
N PHE A 15 4.78 33.88 -45.29
CA PHE A 15 4.23 32.69 -44.66
C PHE A 15 5.39 31.73 -44.46
N THR A 16 6.00 31.71 -43.26
CA THR A 16 6.66 30.50 -42.74
C THR A 16 7.30 30.63 -41.36
N SER A 17 7.63 31.81 -40.82
CA SER A 17 8.39 31.84 -39.56
C SER A 17 7.60 31.50 -38.29
N GLN A 18 6.33 31.90 -38.19
CA GLN A 18 5.50 31.66 -36.99
C GLN A 18 4.86 30.26 -36.97
N PHE A 19 4.51 29.72 -38.14
CA PHE A 19 3.97 28.36 -38.28
C PHE A 19 5.04 27.30 -38.00
N LEU A 20 6.24 27.45 -38.58
CA LEU A 20 7.35 26.53 -38.33
C LEU A 20 7.81 26.55 -36.86
N ALA A 21 7.77 27.70 -36.18
CA ALA A 21 8.11 27.78 -34.76
C ALA A 21 7.09 27.05 -33.86
N SER A 22 5.80 27.07 -34.21
CA SER A 22 4.76 26.29 -33.53
C SER A 22 4.95 24.79 -33.75
N ASP A 23 5.21 24.38 -35.00
CA ASP A 23 5.44 22.97 -35.34
C ASP A 23 6.72 22.42 -34.70
N LEU A 24 7.79 23.22 -34.58
CA LEU A 24 9.00 22.82 -33.85
C LEU A 24 8.76 22.68 -32.35
N ALA A 25 8.00 23.60 -31.73
CA ALA A 25 7.66 23.51 -30.30
C ALA A 25 6.79 22.27 -29.99
N ASP A 26 5.87 21.93 -30.89
CA ASP A 26 5.04 20.72 -30.77
C ASP A 26 5.90 19.44 -30.94
N ILE A 27 6.87 19.44 -31.85
CA ILE A 27 7.83 18.32 -32.03
C ILE A 27 8.73 18.17 -30.79
N GLU A 28 9.27 19.26 -30.25
CA GLU A 28 10.10 19.25 -29.03
C GLU A 28 9.31 18.70 -27.84
N GLN A 29 8.07 19.13 -27.63
CA GLN A 29 7.21 18.59 -26.55
C GLN A 29 6.90 17.10 -26.75
N ILE A 30 6.68 16.65 -27.99
CA ILE A 30 6.45 15.24 -28.30
C ILE A 30 7.70 14.40 -28.01
N GLU A 31 8.88 14.92 -28.35
CA GLU A 31 10.16 14.26 -28.12
C GLU A 31 10.51 14.20 -26.62
N GLU A 32 10.34 15.30 -25.88
CA GLU A 32 10.49 15.34 -24.41
C GLU A 32 9.56 14.33 -23.73
N LYS A 33 8.29 14.30 -24.13
CA LYS A 33 7.31 13.32 -23.64
C LYS A 33 7.74 11.88 -23.94
N ARG A 34 8.26 11.61 -25.13
CA ARG A 34 8.72 10.27 -25.53
C ARG A 34 9.96 9.85 -24.72
N GLN A 35 10.89 10.77 -24.48
CA GLN A 35 12.08 10.53 -23.66
C GLN A 35 11.70 10.24 -22.20
N MET A 36 10.75 10.99 -21.65
CA MET A 36 10.18 10.78 -20.31
C MET A 36 9.49 9.40 -20.20
N GLU A 37 8.61 9.06 -21.15
CA GLU A 37 7.94 7.75 -21.20
C GLU A 37 8.95 6.59 -21.26
N ALA A 38 10.03 6.75 -22.04
CA ALA A 38 11.10 5.74 -22.12
C ALA A 38 11.91 5.62 -20.82
N ALA A 39 12.15 6.73 -20.11
CA ALA A 39 12.82 6.71 -18.81
C ALA A 39 11.99 5.98 -17.76
N ILE A 40 10.67 6.24 -17.70
CA ILE A 40 9.74 5.55 -16.80
C ILE A 40 9.73 4.05 -17.10
N GLY A 41 9.66 3.66 -18.38
CA GLY A 41 9.70 2.25 -18.77
C GLY A 41 10.97 1.52 -18.32
N ARG A 42 12.14 2.16 -18.43
CA ARG A 42 13.42 1.61 -17.93
C ARG A 42 13.42 1.45 -16.40
N ARG A 43 12.94 2.46 -15.67
CA ARG A 43 12.84 2.41 -14.19
C ARG A 43 11.92 1.28 -13.72
N LEU A 44 10.74 1.17 -14.34
CA LEU A 44 9.80 0.08 -14.07
C LEU A 44 10.43 -1.30 -14.35
N MET A 45 11.19 -1.44 -15.44
CA MET A 45 11.92 -2.68 -15.76
C MET A 45 12.91 -3.05 -14.66
N GLU A 46 13.72 -2.08 -14.25
CA GLU A 46 14.73 -2.28 -13.22
C GLU A 46 14.10 -2.66 -11.88
N ALA A 47 13.11 -1.89 -11.42
CA ALA A 47 12.40 -2.18 -10.17
C ALA A 47 11.72 -3.56 -10.19
N THR A 48 11.12 -3.94 -11.33
CA THR A 48 10.49 -5.26 -11.50
C THR A 48 11.53 -6.38 -11.46
N ASN A 49 12.67 -6.22 -12.14
CA ASN A 49 13.74 -7.22 -12.15
C ASN A 49 14.35 -7.38 -10.76
N GLN A 50 14.64 -6.28 -10.06
CA GLN A 50 15.16 -6.32 -8.70
C GLN A 50 14.22 -7.04 -7.73
N LEU A 51 12.92 -6.73 -7.81
CA LEU A 51 11.93 -7.40 -6.97
C LEU A 51 11.77 -8.88 -7.33
N ASN A 52 11.79 -9.22 -8.62
CA ASN A 52 11.72 -10.60 -9.08
C ASN A 52 12.91 -11.44 -8.58
N LEU A 53 14.14 -10.86 -8.59
CA LEU A 53 15.33 -11.48 -8.00
C LEU A 53 15.20 -11.64 -6.48
N ALA A 54 14.72 -10.61 -5.78
CA ALA A 54 14.52 -10.67 -4.33
C ALA A 54 13.47 -11.73 -3.92
N LEU A 55 12.50 -12.01 -4.79
CA LEU A 55 11.49 -13.05 -4.56
C LEU A 55 12.03 -14.48 -4.75
N ASP A 56 13.11 -14.68 -5.51
CA ASP A 56 13.63 -16.02 -5.84
C ASP A 56 13.95 -16.84 -4.58
N ASP A 57 14.48 -16.18 -3.54
CA ASP A 57 14.79 -16.82 -2.25
C ASP A 57 13.53 -17.30 -1.51
N PHE A 58 12.36 -16.78 -1.82
CA PHE A 58 11.11 -17.08 -1.11
C PHE A 58 10.12 -17.92 -1.93
N ARG A 59 10.40 -18.12 -3.23
CA ARG A 59 9.48 -18.83 -4.15
C ARG A 59 9.07 -20.19 -3.64
N GLY A 60 7.76 -20.43 -3.62
CA GLY A 60 7.18 -21.70 -3.20
C GLY A 60 7.29 -22.01 -1.71
N ARG A 61 7.98 -21.18 -0.90
CA ARG A 61 8.07 -21.35 0.56
C ARG A 61 6.80 -20.87 1.27
N TYR A 62 6.14 -19.86 0.70
CA TYR A 62 4.94 -19.24 1.26
C TYR A 62 3.79 -19.35 0.27
N LYS A 63 2.72 -20.05 0.66
CA LYS A 63 1.54 -20.23 -0.21
C LYS A 63 0.82 -18.90 -0.44
N GLU A 64 0.93 -18.00 0.53
CA GLU A 64 0.36 -16.67 0.60
C GLU A 64 0.97 -15.72 -0.44
N LEU A 65 2.25 -15.91 -0.79
CA LEU A 65 2.97 -15.04 -1.71
C LEU A 65 2.80 -15.41 -3.19
N ARG A 66 2.16 -16.55 -3.51
CA ARG A 66 1.97 -17.02 -4.90
C ARG A 66 1.34 -15.99 -5.83
N HIS A 67 0.32 -15.28 -5.36
CA HIS A 67 -0.32 -14.24 -6.16
C HIS A 67 0.62 -13.06 -6.46
N LEU A 68 1.49 -12.69 -5.51
CA LEU A 68 2.51 -11.66 -5.75
C LEU A 68 3.53 -12.18 -6.77
N GLU A 69 4.00 -13.42 -6.63
CA GLU A 69 4.93 -14.05 -7.59
C GLU A 69 4.38 -14.04 -9.02
N GLU A 70 3.11 -14.44 -9.21
CA GLU A 70 2.41 -14.43 -10.49
C GLU A 70 2.26 -13.01 -11.06
N SER A 71 1.92 -12.04 -10.20
CA SER A 71 1.78 -10.63 -10.59
C SER A 71 3.12 -10.04 -11.06
N ILE A 72 4.22 -10.34 -10.36
CA ILE A 72 5.56 -9.86 -10.73
C ILE A 72 6.07 -10.56 -11.99
N GLN A 73 5.80 -11.85 -12.17
CA GLN A 73 6.13 -12.55 -13.42
C GLN A 73 5.39 -11.94 -14.61
N THR A 74 4.10 -11.63 -14.44
CA THR A 74 3.29 -10.97 -15.46
C THR A 74 3.79 -9.55 -15.74
N LEU A 75 4.15 -8.79 -14.72
CA LEU A 75 4.75 -7.47 -14.90
C LEU A 75 6.08 -7.57 -15.64
N ALA A 76 6.93 -8.54 -15.29
CA ALA A 76 8.21 -8.77 -15.95
C ALA A 76 8.05 -9.21 -17.41
N SER A 77 7.02 -9.99 -17.76
CA SER A 77 6.74 -10.32 -19.17
C SER A 77 6.27 -9.08 -19.93
N ILE A 78 5.37 -8.28 -19.34
CA ILE A 78 4.90 -7.03 -19.93
C ILE A 78 6.08 -6.10 -20.19
N VAL A 79 6.94 -5.85 -19.20
CA VAL A 79 8.01 -4.87 -19.37
C VAL A 79 9.09 -5.36 -20.35
N ARG A 80 9.42 -6.66 -20.36
CA ARG A 80 10.41 -7.23 -21.29
C ARG A 80 9.97 -7.24 -22.75
N HIS A 81 8.72 -7.57 -23.02
CA HIS A 81 8.22 -7.66 -24.40
C HIS A 81 7.75 -6.31 -24.93
N GLY A 82 8.06 -5.24 -24.19
CA GLY A 82 7.46 -3.94 -24.35
C GLY A 82 5.93 -4.03 -24.37
N GLY A 83 5.38 -5.09 -23.73
CA GLY A 83 4.07 -5.75 -23.49
C GLY A 83 3.38 -6.55 -24.58
N ARG A 84 4.10 -7.05 -25.58
CA ARG A 84 3.53 -8.01 -26.54
C ARG A 84 3.16 -9.26 -25.72
N ASP A 85 1.88 -9.43 -25.38
CA ASP A 85 1.40 -10.69 -24.82
C ASP A 85 1.56 -11.75 -25.95
N GLN A 86 2.51 -12.67 -25.80
CA GLN A 86 2.34 -14.00 -26.39
C GLN A 86 1.39 -14.77 -25.48
N PRO A 87 0.35 -15.43 -26.01
CA PRO A 87 -0.48 -16.33 -25.22
C PRO A 87 0.40 -17.39 -24.57
N SER A 88 0.31 -17.54 -23.25
CA SER A 88 0.96 -18.62 -22.51
C SER A 88 0.52 -19.96 -23.10
N VAL A 89 1.41 -20.65 -23.83
CA VAL A 89 1.18 -22.04 -24.23
C VAL A 89 1.22 -22.88 -22.95
N PRO A 90 0.16 -23.62 -22.59
CA PRO A 90 0.21 -24.54 -21.46
C PRO A 90 1.22 -25.64 -21.75
N LEU A 91 2.08 -25.95 -20.77
CA LEU A 91 2.94 -27.13 -20.81
C LEU A 91 2.06 -28.40 -20.89
N PRO A 92 2.41 -29.40 -21.72
CA PRO A 92 1.63 -30.63 -21.77
C PRO A 92 1.81 -31.38 -20.44
N SER A 93 0.71 -31.65 -19.74
CA SER A 93 0.68 -32.63 -18.67
C SER A 93 0.83 -34.01 -19.28
N GLU A 94 1.95 -34.67 -19.00
CA GLU A 94 2.06 -36.12 -19.17
C GLU A 94 1.01 -36.79 -18.27
N ASN A 95 0.26 -37.71 -18.86
CA ASN A 95 -0.73 -38.65 -18.30
C ASN A 95 -2.19 -38.31 -18.69
N GLU A 96 -2.69 -38.94 -19.75
CA GLU A 96 -3.49 -40.17 -19.65
C GLU A 96 -3.99 -40.60 -21.04
N SER A 97 -3.77 -41.87 -21.35
CA SER A 97 -4.36 -42.54 -22.50
C SER A 97 -5.77 -42.99 -22.14
N ALA A 98 -6.75 -42.79 -23.03
CA ALA A 98 -7.78 -43.80 -23.31
C ALA A 98 -8.60 -43.41 -24.55
N MET A 99 -8.90 -44.44 -25.35
CA MET A 99 -9.73 -44.46 -26.55
C MET A 99 -11.23 -44.34 -26.23
N ASP A 100 -12.02 -43.80 -27.16
CA ASP A 100 -13.30 -44.36 -27.68
C ASP A 100 -13.87 -43.36 -28.72
N LEU A 101 -13.89 -43.64 -30.04
CA LEU A 101 -14.83 -44.42 -30.87
C LEU A 101 -16.22 -43.79 -31.12
N ASP A 102 -16.38 -43.31 -32.36
CA ASP A 102 -17.54 -43.28 -33.28
C ASP A 102 -18.99 -43.05 -32.78
N PHE A 103 -19.70 -42.09 -33.38
CA PHE A 103 -20.91 -42.35 -34.21
C PHE A 103 -21.47 -41.11 -34.94
N ILE A 104 -22.16 -41.38 -36.05
CA ILE A 104 -22.58 -40.52 -37.19
C ILE A 104 -24.04 -40.01 -37.02
N ASN A 105 -24.38 -38.77 -37.43
CA ASN A 105 -25.24 -38.42 -38.58
C ASN A 105 -26.09 -37.11 -38.47
N SER A 106 -26.02 -36.34 -39.58
CA SER A 106 -27.03 -35.57 -40.35
C SER A 106 -28.23 -34.85 -39.70
N ASP A 107 -28.33 -33.52 -39.92
CA ASP A 107 -29.29 -32.86 -40.84
C ASP A 107 -29.20 -31.32 -40.65
N ARG A 108 -28.72 -30.56 -41.64
CA ARG A 108 -29.45 -29.91 -42.75
C ARG A 108 -30.44 -28.80 -42.32
N ALA A 109 -30.01 -27.54 -42.47
CA ALA A 109 -30.85 -26.45 -42.97
C ALA A 109 -30.01 -25.32 -43.58
N THR A 110 -30.22 -25.13 -44.87
CA THR A 110 -29.68 -24.12 -45.78
C THR A 110 -30.46 -22.81 -45.70
N THR A 111 -29.76 -21.66 -45.71
CA THR A 111 -30.25 -20.48 -46.46
C THR A 111 -29.08 -19.66 -46.99
N THR A 112 -29.22 -19.32 -48.26
CA THR A 112 -28.33 -18.69 -49.24
C THR A 112 -28.26 -17.17 -49.11
N LEU A 113 -27.13 -16.56 -49.52
CA LEU A 113 -27.04 -15.49 -50.54
C LEU A 113 -25.56 -15.09 -50.79
N SER A 114 -25.16 -15.14 -52.05
CA SER A 114 -23.85 -14.96 -52.70
C SER A 114 -23.66 -13.52 -53.28
N PRO A 115 -22.69 -13.19 -54.18
CA PRO A 115 -21.25 -13.47 -54.31
C PRO A 115 -20.38 -12.20 -54.56
N SER A 116 -19.06 -12.43 -54.64
CA SER A 116 -17.93 -11.52 -54.87
C SER A 116 -17.87 -10.74 -56.22
N THR A 117 -17.08 -9.66 -56.24
CA THR A 117 -16.37 -9.10 -57.43
C THR A 117 -15.05 -8.47 -56.91
N VAL A 118 -13.91 -9.16 -56.99
CA VAL A 118 -12.83 -9.13 -58.03
C VAL A 118 -11.82 -7.97 -57.89
N LEU A 119 -10.58 -8.41 -57.61
CA LEU A 119 -9.22 -7.89 -57.91
C LEU A 119 -8.84 -6.41 -57.72
N GLY A 120 -7.76 -6.22 -56.96
CA GLY A 120 -6.91 -5.04 -56.98
C GLY A 120 -5.74 -5.18 -56.00
N SER A 121 -4.76 -6.03 -56.33
CA SER A 121 -3.52 -6.18 -55.58
C SER A 121 -2.70 -4.89 -55.62
N THR A 122 -2.38 -4.32 -54.47
CA THR A 122 -1.18 -3.50 -54.30
C THR A 122 -0.56 -3.86 -52.96
N ILE A 123 0.56 -4.55 -53.04
CA ILE A 123 1.44 -4.91 -51.94
C ILE A 123 2.00 -3.58 -51.39
N ALA A 124 1.57 -3.19 -50.19
CA ALA A 124 2.24 -2.16 -49.40
C ALA A 124 3.06 -2.85 -48.29
N PRO A 125 4.24 -2.35 -47.91
CA PRO A 125 5.18 -3.08 -47.06
C PRO A 125 4.62 -3.22 -45.65
N LEU A 126 4.40 -4.46 -45.24
CA LEU A 126 4.03 -4.90 -43.90
C LEU A 126 5.25 -4.88 -42.96
N GLU A 127 5.96 -3.76 -42.83
CA GLU A 127 7.08 -3.65 -41.88
C GLU A 127 7.22 -2.21 -41.35
N ASP A 128 6.32 -1.78 -40.46
CA ASP A 128 6.68 -0.86 -39.36
C ASP A 128 5.60 -0.73 -38.26
N ASP A 129 4.37 -1.18 -38.53
CA ASP A 129 3.21 -0.83 -37.70
C ASP A 129 2.98 -1.74 -36.46
N GLN A 130 3.90 -2.67 -36.17
CA GLN A 130 3.80 -3.63 -35.05
C GLN A 130 4.81 -3.39 -33.92
N ARG A 131 5.58 -2.30 -33.96
CA ARG A 131 6.44 -1.85 -32.84
C ARG A 131 5.68 -1.01 -31.80
N THR A 132 4.41 -0.71 -32.04
CA THR A 132 3.69 0.38 -31.39
C THR A 132 2.59 -0.04 -30.40
N MET A 133 2.35 -1.35 -30.24
CA MET A 133 1.09 -1.81 -29.65
C MET A 133 1.04 -1.86 -28.12
N ILE A 134 2.15 -1.67 -27.41
CA ILE A 134 2.09 -1.66 -25.94
C ILE A 134 2.60 -0.37 -25.34
N THR A 135 3.36 0.40 -26.11
CA THR A 135 3.25 1.84 -25.94
C THR A 135 1.77 2.27 -26.05
N GLN A 136 0.90 1.59 -26.82
CA GLN A 136 -0.52 1.94 -26.96
C GLN A 136 -1.42 1.65 -25.74
N SER A 137 -1.19 0.58 -24.97
CA SER A 137 -1.93 0.38 -23.70
C SER A 137 -1.47 1.38 -22.62
N TYR A 138 -0.22 1.84 -22.70
CA TYR A 138 0.27 3.02 -21.98
C TYR A 138 -0.19 4.36 -22.61
N ARG A 139 -0.63 4.41 -23.89
CA ARG A 139 -1.10 5.64 -24.57
C ARG A 139 -2.49 6.07 -24.12
N SER A 140 -3.32 5.19 -23.57
CA SER A 140 -4.62 5.57 -22.99
C SER A 140 -4.49 6.03 -21.53
N CYS A 141 -3.40 5.66 -20.84
CA CYS A 141 -3.03 6.13 -19.49
C CYS A 141 -2.01 7.29 -19.52
N ARG A 142 -2.03 8.09 -20.58
CA ARG A 142 -0.90 8.95 -20.97
C ARG A 142 -0.55 10.03 -19.93
N THR A 143 0.74 10.06 -19.59
CA THR A 143 1.52 11.16 -18.97
C THR A 143 1.27 11.53 -17.51
N GLU A 144 0.07 11.36 -16.98
CA GLU A 144 -0.27 12.00 -15.70
C GLU A 144 -0.18 11.09 -14.46
N LEU A 145 -0.05 9.77 -14.66
CA LEU A 145 0.06 8.82 -13.55
C LEU A 145 1.44 8.81 -12.87
N PHE A 146 2.50 9.23 -13.56
CA PHE A 146 3.90 9.05 -13.13
C PHE A 146 4.81 10.21 -13.58
N GLU A 147 4.39 11.47 -13.37
CA GLU A 147 5.25 12.67 -13.55
C GLU A 147 6.36 12.79 -12.48
N LEU A 148 6.82 11.68 -11.91
CA LEU A 148 7.57 11.68 -10.66
C LEU A 148 8.87 10.91 -10.82
N ASP A 149 9.93 11.50 -10.32
CA ASP A 149 11.32 11.07 -10.52
C ASP A 149 11.70 9.77 -9.80
N ASP A 150 10.80 9.20 -8.99
CA ASP A 150 11.07 8.07 -8.09
C ASP A 150 10.32 6.78 -8.45
N ASP A 151 10.88 5.66 -7.96
CA ASP A 151 10.41 4.28 -8.15
C ASP A 151 8.90 4.09 -7.91
N ILE A 152 8.31 3.08 -8.57
CA ILE A 152 6.89 2.73 -8.38
C ILE A 152 6.66 2.34 -6.90
N PRO A 153 5.87 3.11 -6.12
CA PRO A 153 5.82 2.98 -4.66
C PRO A 153 5.51 1.54 -4.19
N HIS A 154 4.59 0.84 -4.85
CA HIS A 154 4.22 -0.52 -4.47
C HIS A 154 5.32 -1.56 -4.70
N LEU A 155 6.17 -1.40 -5.73
CA LEU A 155 7.31 -2.31 -5.95
C LEU A 155 8.38 -2.09 -4.87
N GLN A 156 8.64 -0.83 -4.52
CA GLN A 156 9.58 -0.48 -3.47
C GLN A 156 9.11 -0.95 -2.09
N CYS A 157 7.80 -0.80 -1.79
CA CYS A 157 7.20 -1.38 -0.58
C CYS A 157 7.43 -2.89 -0.52
N CYS A 158 7.15 -3.63 -1.61
CA CYS A 158 7.41 -5.07 -1.65
C CYS A 158 8.87 -5.40 -1.36
N LYS A 159 9.82 -4.71 -2.00
CA LYS A 159 11.25 -4.94 -1.79
C LYS A 159 11.66 -4.74 -0.32
N ASN A 160 11.18 -3.68 0.31
CA ASN A 160 11.46 -3.41 1.72
C ASN A 160 10.87 -4.48 2.65
N LEU A 161 9.62 -4.92 2.37
CA LEU A 161 8.92 -5.91 3.18
C LEU A 161 9.57 -7.30 3.10
N LEU A 162 10.15 -7.67 1.96
CA LEU A 162 10.86 -8.96 1.81
C LEU A 162 12.03 -9.11 2.78
N GLY A 163 12.67 -8.02 3.20
CA GLY A 163 13.72 -8.05 4.23
C GLY A 163 13.25 -8.58 5.60
N ASN A 164 11.95 -8.57 5.85
CA ASN A 164 11.34 -9.10 7.08
C ASN A 164 10.79 -10.53 6.92
N VAL A 165 10.81 -11.09 5.70
CA VAL A 165 10.36 -12.46 5.42
C VAL A 165 11.50 -13.43 5.73
N GLY A 166 11.20 -14.52 6.45
CA GLY A 166 12.22 -15.48 6.88
C GLY A 166 13.09 -15.02 8.06
N ASN A 167 12.86 -13.82 8.60
CA ASN A 167 13.46 -13.41 9.87
C ASN A 167 12.66 -13.99 11.03
N TYR A 168 13.10 -15.14 11.55
CA TYR A 168 12.39 -15.87 12.58
C TYR A 168 12.73 -15.35 13.97
N GLY A 169 11.82 -14.56 14.54
CA GLY A 169 11.71 -14.42 16.00
C GLY A 169 10.75 -15.46 16.59
N PRO A 170 10.74 -15.66 17.92
CA PRO A 170 9.87 -16.65 18.59
C PRO A 170 8.37 -16.47 18.34
N CYS A 171 7.95 -15.25 18.03
CA CYS A 171 6.57 -14.88 17.78
C CYS A 171 6.27 -14.76 16.28
N ARG A 172 7.30 -14.64 15.41
CA ARG A 172 7.19 -14.48 13.95
C ARG A 172 6.28 -13.32 13.53
N VAL A 173 6.11 -12.32 14.40
CA VAL A 173 5.09 -11.26 14.19
C VAL A 173 5.49 -10.37 13.01
N ASN A 174 6.77 -10.00 12.92
CA ASN A 174 7.28 -9.19 11.81
C ASN A 174 7.14 -9.89 10.45
N GLU A 175 7.38 -11.20 10.41
CA GLU A 175 7.19 -12.02 9.22
C GLU A 175 5.72 -12.07 8.79
N ILE A 176 4.79 -12.32 9.74
CA ILE A 176 3.35 -12.35 9.45
C ILE A 176 2.86 -11.01 8.91
N LYS A 177 3.29 -9.90 9.50
CA LYS A 177 2.96 -8.54 9.03
C LYS A 177 3.51 -8.29 7.63
N ALA A 178 4.77 -8.66 7.39
CA ALA A 178 5.41 -8.51 6.10
C ALA A 178 4.69 -9.29 5.01
N ILE A 179 4.37 -10.56 5.24
CA ILE A 179 3.62 -11.41 4.31
C ILE A 179 2.23 -10.82 4.04
N THR A 180 1.50 -10.40 5.09
CA THR A 180 0.18 -9.81 4.94
C THR A 180 0.21 -8.55 4.08
N SER A 181 1.20 -7.68 4.30
CA SER A 181 1.39 -6.46 3.51
C SER A 181 1.79 -6.79 2.06
N LEU A 182 2.71 -7.73 1.85
CA LEU A 182 3.11 -8.22 0.52
C LEU A 182 1.92 -8.74 -0.29
N MET A 183 0.98 -9.47 0.35
CA MET A 183 -0.25 -9.91 -0.30
C MET A 183 -1.10 -8.73 -0.79
N ARG A 184 -1.23 -7.66 0.00
CA ARG A 184 -1.99 -6.45 -0.39
C ARG A 184 -1.33 -5.76 -1.57
N HIS A 185 -0.02 -5.52 -1.49
CA HIS A 185 0.74 -4.94 -2.60
C HIS A 185 0.67 -5.80 -3.87
N GLY A 186 0.70 -7.13 -3.75
CA GLY A 186 0.50 -8.04 -4.88
C GLY A 186 -0.87 -7.88 -5.55
N ARG A 187 -1.94 -7.73 -4.78
CA ARG A 187 -3.29 -7.43 -5.32
C ARG A 187 -3.32 -6.10 -6.04
N THR A 188 -2.69 -5.05 -5.48
CA THR A 188 -2.58 -3.76 -6.17
C THR A 188 -1.85 -3.88 -7.49
N ILE A 189 -0.71 -4.57 -7.53
CA ILE A 189 0.08 -4.73 -8.74
C ILE A 189 -0.74 -5.47 -9.81
N SER A 190 -1.44 -6.54 -9.45
CA SER A 190 -2.36 -7.23 -10.36
C SER A 190 -3.44 -6.29 -10.88
N ARG A 191 -4.05 -5.48 -10.01
CA ARG A 191 -5.08 -4.51 -10.41
C ARG A 191 -4.53 -3.45 -11.36
N LEU A 192 -3.32 -2.96 -11.13
CA LEU A 192 -2.65 -2.01 -12.02
C LEU A 192 -2.34 -2.65 -13.38
N ILE A 193 -1.95 -3.93 -13.41
CA ILE A 193 -1.77 -4.70 -14.65
C ILE A 193 -3.09 -4.82 -15.41
N GLU A 194 -4.19 -5.17 -14.74
CA GLU A 194 -5.53 -5.24 -15.35
C GLU A 194 -5.95 -3.89 -15.94
N LEU A 195 -5.78 -2.80 -15.20
CA LEU A 195 -6.08 -1.45 -15.68
C LEU A 195 -5.23 -1.08 -16.89
N SER A 196 -3.96 -1.48 -16.92
CA SER A 196 -3.07 -1.25 -18.07
C SER A 196 -3.50 -2.03 -19.33
N ARG A 197 -4.11 -3.20 -19.17
CA ARG A 197 -4.61 -4.04 -20.26
C ARG A 197 -6.03 -3.67 -20.72
N SER A 198 -6.76 -2.92 -19.88
CA SER A 198 -8.13 -2.51 -20.19
C SER A 198 -8.17 -1.62 -21.44
N ARG A 199 -9.05 -1.98 -22.38
CA ARG A 199 -9.37 -1.13 -23.55
C ARG A 199 -10.34 0.01 -23.18
N VAL A 200 -10.99 -0.09 -22.03
CA VAL A 200 -11.87 0.95 -21.50
C VAL A 200 -11.02 1.98 -20.76
N SER A 201 -11.23 3.25 -21.06
CA SER A 201 -10.56 4.36 -20.35
C SER A 201 -10.89 4.31 -18.87
N PHE A 202 -9.85 4.26 -18.03
CA PHE A 202 -9.99 4.35 -16.58
C PHE A 202 -10.50 5.74 -16.18
N THR A 203 -11.43 5.80 -15.22
CA THR A 203 -11.87 7.03 -14.57
C THR A 203 -11.84 6.82 -13.06
N LEU A 204 -11.55 7.88 -12.29
CA LEU A 204 -11.58 7.78 -10.83
C LEU A 204 -12.98 7.42 -10.30
N ASP A 205 -14.05 7.69 -11.07
CA ASP A 205 -15.41 7.26 -10.75
C ASP A 205 -15.58 5.74 -10.69
N SER A 206 -14.75 4.96 -11.41
CA SER A 206 -14.81 3.50 -11.32
C SER A 206 -14.46 2.99 -9.92
N LEU A 207 -13.70 3.76 -9.14
CA LEU A 207 -13.34 3.41 -7.76
C LEU A 207 -14.48 3.66 -6.77
N LYS A 208 -15.55 4.35 -7.18
CA LYS A 208 -16.63 4.77 -6.29
C LYS A 208 -17.46 3.58 -5.78
N GLU A 209 -17.72 2.59 -6.63
CA GLU A 209 -18.66 1.50 -6.30
C GLU A 209 -18.06 0.42 -5.40
N TYR A 210 -16.75 0.21 -5.47
CA TYR A 210 -16.07 -0.85 -4.74
C TYR A 210 -15.13 -0.26 -3.69
N GLU A 211 -14.09 0.46 -4.11
CA GLU A 211 -13.02 0.93 -3.23
C GLU A 211 -13.43 2.13 -2.38
N PHE A 212 -14.38 2.96 -2.81
CA PHE A 212 -14.85 4.15 -2.07
C PHE A 212 -16.35 4.16 -1.76
N LYS A 213 -17.02 3.01 -1.85
CA LYS A 213 -18.49 2.87 -1.69
C LYS A 213 -19.05 3.59 -0.47
N PHE A 214 -18.37 3.46 0.65
CA PHE A 214 -18.80 4.00 1.95
C PHE A 214 -18.10 5.31 2.31
N ARG A 215 -17.32 5.89 1.40
CA ARG A 215 -16.43 7.03 1.64
C ARG A 215 -16.28 7.95 0.40
N PRO A 216 -17.39 8.42 -0.19
CA PRO A 216 -17.34 9.21 -1.42
C PRO A 216 -16.57 10.53 -1.26
N THR A 217 -16.57 11.12 -0.06
CA THR A 217 -15.84 12.36 0.22
C THR A 217 -14.32 12.20 0.05
N LEU A 218 -13.76 11.06 0.45
CA LEU A 218 -12.33 10.78 0.27
C LEU A 218 -11.97 10.62 -1.22
N LEU A 219 -12.87 10.06 -2.03
CA LEU A 219 -12.68 10.00 -3.48
C LEU A 219 -12.74 11.40 -4.12
N MET A 220 -13.66 12.26 -3.68
CA MET A 220 -13.74 13.65 -4.15
C MET A 220 -12.46 14.44 -3.81
N GLN A 221 -11.92 14.24 -2.62
CA GLN A 221 -10.65 14.85 -2.21
C GLN A 221 -9.48 14.35 -3.07
N TRP A 222 -9.44 13.04 -3.35
CA TRP A 222 -8.44 12.49 -4.26
C TRP A 222 -8.55 13.09 -5.67
N LYS A 223 -9.77 13.23 -6.21
CA LYS A 223 -10.00 13.89 -7.51
C LYS A 223 -9.52 15.35 -7.50
N SER A 224 -9.71 16.07 -6.40
CA SER A 224 -9.18 17.43 -6.21
C SER A 224 -7.65 17.46 -6.31
N CYS A 225 -6.96 16.51 -5.67
CA CYS A 225 -5.49 16.37 -5.78
C CYS A 225 -5.01 16.14 -7.22
N CYS A 226 -5.88 15.60 -8.07
CA CYS A 226 -5.57 15.21 -9.43
C CYS A 226 -5.95 16.29 -10.46
N ASP A 227 -6.44 17.47 -10.05
CA ASP A 227 -7.02 18.47 -10.97
C ASP A 227 -8.12 17.86 -11.87
N ASN A 228 -8.93 16.95 -11.32
CA ASN A 228 -9.94 16.15 -12.04
C ASN A 228 -9.40 15.23 -13.15
N LYS A 229 -8.08 15.01 -13.19
CA LYS A 229 -7.44 14.02 -14.05
C LYS A 229 -7.50 12.63 -13.42
N THR A 230 -7.03 11.62 -14.13
CA THR A 230 -7.11 10.21 -13.71
C THR A 230 -5.84 9.71 -13.02
N LYS A 231 -5.18 10.56 -12.22
CA LYS A 231 -3.92 10.22 -11.54
C LYS A 231 -4.16 9.20 -10.41
N LEU A 232 -3.32 8.17 -10.36
CA LEU A 232 -3.30 7.17 -9.28
C LEU A 232 -2.26 7.46 -8.20
N ALA A 233 -1.40 8.46 -8.42
CA ALA A 233 -0.36 8.89 -7.51
C ALA A 233 -0.23 10.42 -7.54
N VAL A 234 0.06 11.02 -6.38
CA VAL A 234 0.30 12.45 -6.21
C VAL A 234 1.41 12.68 -5.19
N PRO A 235 2.10 13.84 -5.21
CA PRO A 235 2.99 14.22 -4.13
C PRO A 235 2.28 14.26 -2.78
N VAL A 236 2.96 13.82 -1.72
CA VAL A 236 2.40 13.81 -0.36
C VAL A 236 2.00 15.20 0.09
N LYS A 237 2.80 16.23 -0.23
CA LYS A 237 2.45 17.64 0.05
C LYS A 237 1.08 18.06 -0.52
N THR A 238 0.71 17.56 -1.70
CA THR A 238 -0.57 17.85 -2.35
C THR A 238 -1.73 17.23 -1.56
N TYR A 239 -1.60 15.95 -1.20
CA TYR A 239 -2.63 15.29 -0.42
C TYR A 239 -2.71 15.82 1.03
N LYS A 240 -1.57 16.20 1.63
CA LYS A 240 -1.51 16.87 2.94
C LYS A 240 -2.29 18.18 2.95
N TYR A 241 -2.17 18.98 1.89
CA TYR A 241 -2.93 20.22 1.74
C TYR A 241 -4.44 19.97 1.70
N GLU A 242 -4.88 18.99 0.90
CA GLU A 242 -6.30 18.59 0.83
C GLU A 242 -6.82 18.07 2.19
N LEU A 243 -6.07 17.21 2.87
CA LEU A 243 -6.43 16.73 4.21
C LEU A 243 -6.57 17.90 5.21
N THR A 244 -5.65 18.85 5.17
CA THR A 244 -5.66 20.02 6.05
C THR A 244 -6.89 20.90 5.80
N GLY A 245 -7.20 21.18 4.54
CA GLY A 245 -8.37 21.97 4.16
C GLY A 245 -9.69 21.33 4.62
N ASN A 246 -9.80 20.00 4.49
CA ASN A 246 -11.03 19.28 4.78
C ASN A 246 -11.21 18.90 6.25
N TYR A 247 -10.12 18.71 7.02
CA TYR A 247 -10.18 18.13 8.36
C TYR A 247 -9.55 18.98 9.47
N SER A 248 -9.04 20.18 9.18
CA SER A 248 -8.44 21.05 10.22
C SER A 248 -9.36 21.35 11.41
N SER A 249 -10.69 21.40 11.21
CA SER A 249 -11.66 21.59 12.29
C SER A 249 -11.65 20.44 13.31
N HIS A 250 -11.31 19.22 12.89
CA HIS A 250 -11.30 18.03 13.75
C HIS A 250 -10.07 17.99 14.68
N VAL A 251 -8.96 18.63 14.27
CA VAL A 251 -7.73 18.67 15.08
C VAL A 251 -7.67 19.85 16.06
N ARG A 252 -8.47 20.90 15.83
CA ARG A 252 -8.51 22.10 16.70
C ARG A 252 -8.89 21.83 18.15
N LYS A 253 -9.55 20.70 18.43
CA LYS A 253 -9.89 20.28 19.80
C LYS A 253 -8.65 20.03 20.66
N ARG A 254 -7.48 19.77 20.06
CA ARG A 254 -6.21 19.53 20.76
C ARG A 254 -5.07 20.29 20.09
N PRO A 255 -4.96 21.61 20.32
CA PRO A 255 -3.97 22.46 19.67
C PRO A 255 -2.52 21.99 19.87
N ALA A 256 -2.22 21.39 21.03
CA ALA A 256 -0.88 20.93 21.39
C ALA A 256 -0.28 19.90 20.41
N VAL A 257 -1.12 19.17 19.67
CA VAL A 257 -0.68 18.13 18.72
C VAL A 257 -1.22 18.35 17.31
N ALA A 258 -1.87 19.49 17.04
CA ALA A 258 -2.59 19.74 15.78
C ALA A 258 -1.67 19.62 14.55
N ASP A 259 -0.47 20.18 14.63
CA ASP A 259 0.50 20.18 13.52
C ASP A 259 1.12 18.80 13.27
N GLN A 260 0.95 17.85 14.20
CA GLN A 260 1.50 16.49 14.09
C GLN A 260 0.52 15.49 13.46
N VAL A 261 -0.79 15.81 13.44
CA VAL A 261 -1.84 14.84 13.05
C VAL A 261 -1.71 14.41 11.59
N PHE A 262 -1.60 15.34 10.65
CA PHE A 262 -1.55 15.02 9.23
C PHE A 262 -0.22 14.38 8.81
N PRO A 263 0.96 14.86 9.25
CA PRO A 263 2.21 14.16 9.02
C PRO A 263 2.18 12.70 9.53
N GLU A 264 1.64 12.48 10.72
CA GLU A 264 1.52 11.13 11.28
C GLU A 264 0.55 10.25 10.49
N LEU A 265 -0.59 10.80 10.07
CA LEU A 265 -1.54 10.09 9.21
C LEU A 265 -0.88 9.63 7.91
N LEU A 266 -0.12 10.52 7.26
CA LEU A 266 0.55 10.24 6.00
C LEU A 266 1.65 9.20 6.16
N ARG A 267 2.46 9.26 7.24
CA ARG A 267 3.43 8.20 7.57
C ARG A 267 2.78 6.83 7.68
N ARG A 268 1.60 6.76 8.29
CA ARG A 268 0.84 5.50 8.43
C ARG A 268 0.27 5.01 7.12
N ILE A 269 -0.26 5.89 6.28
CA ILE A 269 -0.76 5.51 4.95
C ILE A 269 0.38 4.97 4.07
N LEU A 270 1.56 5.57 4.17
CA LEU A 270 2.75 5.13 3.42
C LEU A 270 3.44 3.90 4.01
N ASP A 271 3.12 3.53 5.26
CA ASP A 271 3.85 2.55 6.06
C ASP A 271 5.35 2.89 6.19
N ARG A 272 5.65 4.17 6.46
CA ARG A 272 7.01 4.73 6.54
C ARG A 272 7.24 5.48 7.86
N PRO A 273 7.33 4.76 9.00
CA PRO A 273 7.61 5.38 10.30
C PRO A 273 9.03 5.95 10.40
N ASP A 274 9.93 5.59 9.49
CA ASP A 274 11.31 6.07 9.40
C ASP A 274 11.43 7.53 8.92
N LEU A 275 10.39 8.07 8.26
CA LEU A 275 10.37 9.44 7.75
C LEU A 275 10.11 10.46 8.86
N THR A 276 11.14 10.74 9.65
CA THR A 276 11.04 11.64 10.81
C THR A 276 10.98 13.12 10.43
N ARG A 277 11.64 13.53 9.33
CA ARG A 277 11.63 14.91 8.84
C ARG A 277 10.43 15.15 7.94
N GLU A 278 9.78 16.29 8.12
CA GLU A 278 8.62 16.67 7.32
C GLU A 278 8.97 16.91 5.84
N GLU A 279 10.15 17.45 5.55
CA GLU A 279 10.66 17.62 4.19
C GLU A 279 10.78 16.28 3.44
N ASP A 280 11.31 15.25 4.11
CA ASP A 280 11.47 13.92 3.52
C ASP A 280 10.10 13.29 3.22
N LEU A 281 9.13 13.49 4.12
CA LEU A 281 7.76 13.05 3.97
C LEU A 281 7.05 13.77 2.80
N ASP A 282 7.19 15.10 2.72
CA ASP A 282 6.56 15.91 1.67
C ASP A 282 7.10 15.61 0.27
N ASN A 283 8.35 15.14 0.20
CA ASN A 283 9.00 14.67 -1.03
C ASN A 283 8.55 13.26 -1.45
N GLN A 284 7.85 12.50 -0.60
CA GLN A 284 7.33 11.20 -1.00
C GLN A 284 6.13 11.31 -1.93
N ILE A 285 5.86 10.19 -2.60
CA ILE A 285 4.68 9.98 -3.44
C ILE A 285 3.71 9.05 -2.72
N ILE A 286 2.43 9.42 -2.75
CA ILE A 286 1.34 8.63 -2.22
C ILE A 286 0.44 8.16 -3.35
N THR A 287 -0.05 6.92 -3.27
CA THR A 287 -1.00 6.35 -4.22
C THR A 287 -2.41 6.23 -3.64
N VAL A 288 -3.41 6.24 -4.52
CA VAL A 288 -4.80 5.98 -4.11
C VAL A 288 -4.95 4.62 -3.44
N TYR A 289 -4.15 3.63 -3.88
CA TYR A 289 -4.19 2.28 -3.33
C TYR A 289 -3.56 2.18 -1.94
N GLN A 290 -2.55 3.00 -1.61
CA GLN A 290 -2.06 3.11 -0.23
C GLN A 290 -3.15 3.65 0.70
N ILE A 291 -3.93 4.65 0.24
CA ILE A 291 -5.09 5.14 1.00
C ILE A 291 -6.15 4.04 1.13
N ILE A 292 -6.46 3.32 0.04
CA ILE A 292 -7.43 2.22 0.08
C ILE A 292 -7.01 1.17 1.12
N HIS A 293 -5.75 0.72 1.08
CA HIS A 293 -5.20 -0.24 2.04
C HIS A 293 -5.27 0.28 3.47
N TYR A 294 -4.86 1.51 3.72
CA TYR A 294 -4.93 2.11 5.05
C TYR A 294 -6.34 2.09 5.60
N LEU A 295 -7.32 2.45 4.76
CA LEU A 295 -8.71 2.51 5.18
C LEU A 295 -9.32 1.12 5.37
N GLU A 296 -8.88 0.09 4.65
CA GLU A 296 -9.29 -1.30 4.88
C GLU A 296 -8.92 -1.80 6.28
N GLU A 297 -7.94 -1.18 6.94
CA GLU A 297 -7.55 -1.50 8.32
C GLU A 297 -8.38 -0.79 9.39
N LEU A 298 -9.13 0.25 9.01
CA LEU A 298 -9.97 1.01 9.94
C LEU A 298 -11.27 0.27 10.24
N LYS A 299 -11.93 0.61 11.35
CA LYS A 299 -13.30 0.11 11.61
C LYS A 299 -14.28 0.67 10.60
N ALA A 300 -15.37 -0.06 10.34
CA ALA A 300 -16.42 0.37 9.43
C ALA A 300 -16.99 1.77 9.75
N GLU A 301 -17.03 2.15 11.03
CA GLU A 301 -17.43 3.50 11.46
C GLU A 301 -16.40 4.59 11.10
N GLU A 302 -15.12 4.34 11.35
CA GLU A 302 -13.99 5.22 10.99
C GLU A 302 -13.83 5.32 9.47
N GLN A 303 -14.12 4.24 8.74
CA GLN A 303 -14.16 4.22 7.28
C GLN A 303 -15.28 5.11 6.72
N ARG A 304 -16.46 5.11 7.35
CA ARG A 304 -17.61 5.95 6.92
C ARG A 304 -17.41 7.42 7.24
N GLU A 305 -16.84 7.70 8.41
CA GLU A 305 -16.65 9.07 8.91
C GLU A 305 -15.17 9.33 9.18
N PHE A 306 -14.41 9.58 8.12
CA PHE A 306 -12.96 9.82 8.22
C PHE A 306 -12.59 11.01 9.13
N GLY A 307 -13.49 11.99 9.29
CA GLY A 307 -13.28 13.07 10.27
C GLY A 307 -13.19 12.57 11.71
N LYS A 308 -13.96 11.55 12.08
CA LYS A 308 -13.84 10.89 13.39
C LYS A 308 -12.51 10.18 13.54
N HIS A 309 -12.02 9.54 12.48
CA HIS A 309 -10.69 8.94 12.46
C HIS A 309 -9.58 9.97 12.71
N VAL A 310 -9.66 11.14 12.06
CA VAL A 310 -8.73 12.27 12.30
C VAL A 310 -8.81 12.78 13.75
N GLU A 311 -10.02 12.90 14.31
CA GLU A 311 -10.19 13.28 15.72
C GLU A 311 -9.60 12.24 16.68
N MET A 312 -9.78 10.95 16.38
CA MET A 312 -9.21 9.86 17.16
C MET A 312 -7.69 9.85 17.07
N LEU A 313 -7.10 10.13 15.91
CA LEU A 313 -5.65 10.28 15.76
C LEU A 313 -5.11 11.48 16.56
N SER A 314 -5.84 12.60 16.58
CA SER A 314 -5.50 13.76 17.40
C SER A 314 -5.53 13.44 18.91
N LEU A 315 -6.56 12.70 19.37
CA LEU A 315 -6.62 12.23 20.76
C LEU A 315 -5.49 11.25 21.09
N GLU A 316 -5.19 10.34 20.17
CA GLU A 316 -4.10 9.39 20.31
C GLU A 316 -2.76 10.08 20.51
N LEU A 317 -2.38 10.99 19.62
CA LEU A 317 -1.09 11.71 19.69
C LEU A 317 -0.96 12.50 21.00
N PHE A 318 -2.05 13.12 21.44
CA PHE A 318 -2.09 13.81 22.72
C PHE A 318 -1.82 12.86 23.89
N ILE A 319 -2.51 11.70 23.93
CA ILE A 319 -2.29 10.70 24.98
C ILE A 319 -0.86 10.16 24.93
N SER A 320 -0.31 9.85 23.74
CA SER A 320 1.07 9.36 23.63
C SER A 320 2.06 10.36 24.22
N GLY A 321 1.93 11.65 23.89
CA GLY A 321 2.79 12.69 24.45
C GLY A 321 2.66 12.83 25.98
N GLU A 322 1.44 12.70 26.51
CA GLU A 322 1.20 12.75 27.95
C GLU A 322 1.76 11.53 28.70
N LEU A 323 1.63 10.32 28.13
CA LEU A 323 2.20 9.09 28.68
C LEU A 323 3.74 9.13 28.70
N GLU A 324 4.36 9.86 27.77
CA GLU A 324 5.82 10.01 27.66
C GLU A 324 6.37 11.24 28.41
N SER A 325 5.51 12.09 28.97
CA SER A 325 5.89 13.36 29.61
C SER A 325 6.75 13.23 30.87
N GLY A 326 6.68 12.10 31.56
CA GLY A 326 7.30 11.89 32.88
C GLY A 326 6.61 12.63 34.04
N ASP A 327 5.57 13.42 33.77
CA ASP A 327 4.78 14.14 34.78
C ASP A 327 3.65 13.24 35.32
N GLU A 328 3.72 12.86 36.60
CA GLU A 328 2.78 11.91 37.23
C GLU A 328 1.29 12.28 36.97
N PRO A 329 0.83 13.53 37.22
CA PRO A 329 -0.55 13.93 36.94
C PRO A 329 -0.96 13.77 35.46
N SER A 330 -0.10 14.18 34.53
CA SER A 330 -0.35 14.08 33.08
C SER A 330 -0.42 12.62 32.63
N VAL A 331 0.50 11.78 33.10
CA VAL A 331 0.50 10.33 32.82
C VAL A 331 -0.76 9.66 33.38
N LEU A 332 -1.15 9.95 34.63
CA LEU A 332 -2.36 9.38 35.23
C LEU A 332 -3.62 9.82 34.49
N ARG A 333 -3.70 11.09 34.07
CA ARG A 333 -4.77 11.60 33.21
C ARG A 333 -4.82 10.84 31.89
N ALA A 334 -3.69 10.65 31.24
CA ALA A 334 -3.60 9.94 29.98
C ALA A 334 -4.05 8.48 30.10
N ILE A 335 -3.67 7.77 31.17
CA ILE A 335 -4.15 6.42 31.46
C ILE A 335 -5.67 6.41 31.67
N GLY A 336 -6.23 7.40 32.35
CA GLY A 336 -7.68 7.53 32.53
C GLY A 336 -8.44 7.83 31.23
N LEU A 337 -7.78 8.45 30.25
CA LEU A 337 -8.33 8.73 28.92
C LEU A 337 -8.16 7.58 27.94
N LEU A 338 -7.25 6.62 28.20
CA LEU A 338 -7.12 5.42 27.39
C LEU A 338 -8.44 4.64 27.45
N GLN A 339 -9.08 4.53 26.29
CA GLN A 339 -10.23 3.66 26.05
C GLN A 339 -9.79 2.55 25.09
N SER A 340 -10.56 1.48 24.93
CA SER A 340 -10.26 0.38 24.01
C SER A 340 -9.76 0.82 22.63
N LEU A 341 -10.36 1.85 22.05
CA LEU A 341 -10.00 2.33 20.71
C LEU A 341 -8.59 2.92 20.65
N LEU A 342 -8.09 3.48 21.76
CA LEU A 342 -6.78 4.14 21.88
C LEU A 342 -5.67 3.15 22.27
N VAL A 343 -6.05 1.96 22.74
CA VAL A 343 -5.17 0.80 22.97
C VAL A 343 -4.69 0.21 21.63
N ARG A 344 -5.35 0.54 20.51
CA ARG A 344 -5.01 0.04 19.15
C ARG A 344 -3.72 0.58 18.55
N LYS A 345 -2.88 1.17 19.38
CA LYS A 345 -1.70 1.90 18.94
C LYS A 345 -0.50 1.40 19.70
N HIS A 346 0.46 0.92 18.92
CA HIS A 346 1.61 0.20 19.44
C HIS A 346 2.48 1.08 20.35
N SER A 347 2.54 2.40 20.13
CA SER A 347 3.19 3.38 21.01
C SER A 347 2.57 3.43 22.40
N ASN A 348 1.23 3.52 22.50
CA ASN A 348 0.53 3.51 23.78
C ASN A 348 0.75 2.19 24.52
N MET A 349 0.77 1.06 23.81
CA MET A 349 1.10 -0.25 24.39
C MET A 349 2.55 -0.29 24.90
N LYS A 350 3.50 0.24 24.14
CA LYS A 350 4.92 0.38 24.57
C LYS A 350 5.02 1.20 25.85
N ALA A 351 4.35 2.35 25.90
CA ALA A 351 4.35 3.24 27.06
C ALA A 351 3.77 2.54 28.30
N LEU A 352 2.60 1.90 28.17
CA LEU A 352 1.98 1.13 29.26
C LEU A 352 2.89 -0.01 29.74
N ALA A 353 3.54 -0.74 28.83
CA ALA A 353 4.48 -1.80 29.20
C ALA A 353 5.67 -1.23 29.99
N ILE A 354 6.29 -0.15 29.50
CA ILE A 354 7.40 0.51 30.19
C ILE A 354 6.99 0.97 31.58
N MET A 355 5.77 1.50 31.74
CA MET A 355 5.26 1.96 33.04
C MET A 355 5.14 0.82 34.06
N LEU A 356 5.01 -0.44 33.66
CA LEU A 356 5.04 -1.57 34.60
C LEU A 356 6.39 -1.74 35.29
N LEU A 357 7.45 -1.15 34.72
CA LEU A 357 8.80 -1.12 35.28
C LEU A 357 9.12 0.18 36.01
N ASP A 358 8.17 1.11 36.13
CA ASP A 358 8.41 2.42 36.71
C ASP A 358 8.76 2.33 38.22
N GLU A 359 9.56 3.26 38.74
CA GLU A 359 9.86 3.30 40.17
C GLU A 359 8.66 3.79 40.98
N ASN A 360 7.86 4.67 40.39
CA ASN A 360 6.64 5.20 40.98
C ASN A 360 5.55 4.13 41.00
N LYS A 361 5.25 3.68 42.23
CA LYS A 361 4.22 2.65 42.46
C LYS A 361 2.85 3.05 41.91
N LYS A 362 2.46 4.32 41.98
CA LYS A 362 1.14 4.75 41.48
C LYS A 362 1.02 4.57 39.97
N LEU A 363 2.06 4.93 39.22
CA LEU A 363 2.09 4.77 37.76
C LEU A 363 2.08 3.30 37.38
N ARG A 364 2.88 2.46 38.06
CA ARG A 364 2.86 1.01 37.89
C ARG A 364 1.47 0.41 38.14
N ASP A 365 0.84 0.76 39.25
CA ASP A 365 -0.47 0.22 39.64
C ASP A 365 -1.57 0.67 38.67
N ALA A 366 -1.51 1.93 38.20
CA ALA A 366 -2.43 2.46 37.20
C ALA A 366 -2.30 1.74 35.84
N ALA A 367 -1.08 1.55 35.34
CA ALA A 367 -0.82 0.81 34.11
C ALA A 367 -1.28 -0.66 34.23
N ALA A 368 -0.96 -1.32 35.35
CA ALA A 368 -1.40 -2.69 35.62
C ALA A 368 -2.93 -2.80 35.72
N ALA A 369 -3.61 -1.85 36.36
CA ALA A 369 -5.07 -1.81 36.43
C ALA A 369 -5.68 -1.64 35.03
N HIS A 370 -5.12 -0.76 34.21
CA HIS A 370 -5.59 -0.54 32.85
C HIS A 370 -5.42 -1.78 31.96
N LEU A 371 -4.29 -2.50 32.05
CA LEU A 371 -4.10 -3.76 31.31
C LEU A 371 -5.08 -4.86 31.75
N ARG A 372 -5.39 -4.95 33.05
CA ARG A 372 -6.44 -5.87 33.53
C ARG A 372 -7.82 -5.48 33.01
N HIS A 373 -8.10 -4.18 32.84
CA HIS A 373 -9.34 -3.74 32.22
C HIS A 373 -9.40 -4.20 30.76
N ILE A 374 -8.37 -3.91 29.96
CA ILE A 374 -8.24 -4.37 28.56
C ILE A 374 -8.41 -5.89 28.45
N ALA A 375 -7.85 -6.65 29.39
CA ALA A 375 -7.94 -8.12 29.40
C ALA A 375 -9.38 -8.65 29.53
N ASN A 376 -10.26 -7.88 30.18
CA ASN A 376 -11.64 -8.29 30.48
C ASN A 376 -12.69 -7.51 29.68
N GLU A 377 -12.26 -6.51 28.89
CA GLU A 377 -13.16 -5.68 28.10
C GLU A 377 -13.78 -6.51 26.96
N PRO A 378 -15.12 -6.50 26.81
CA PRO A 378 -15.79 -7.24 25.75
C PRO A 378 -15.44 -6.66 24.38
N GLY A 379 -15.40 -7.52 23.36
CA GLY A 379 -15.30 -7.08 21.97
C GLY A 379 -16.65 -6.68 21.39
N ASP A 380 -16.62 -6.10 20.20
CA ASP A 380 -17.79 -5.75 19.39
C ASP A 380 -18.19 -6.86 18.39
N GLY A 381 -17.66 -8.08 18.57
CA GLY A 381 -17.83 -9.21 17.66
C GLY A 381 -16.86 -9.24 16.49
N THR A 382 -16.28 -8.10 16.10
CA THR A 382 -15.26 -8.01 15.04
C THR A 382 -13.86 -7.83 15.60
N TRP A 383 -13.76 -7.24 16.79
CA TRP A 383 -12.49 -6.88 17.39
C TRP A 383 -12.55 -6.96 18.92
N ARG A 384 -11.45 -7.38 19.55
CA ARG A 384 -11.28 -7.40 21.01
C ARG A 384 -10.02 -6.62 21.43
N PRO A 385 -10.11 -5.73 22.44
CA PRO A 385 -8.95 -5.00 22.98
C PRO A 385 -7.79 -5.91 23.36
N ARG A 386 -8.10 -7.01 24.05
CA ARG A 386 -7.11 -8.01 24.47
C ARG A 386 -6.34 -8.62 23.30
N ASP A 387 -6.99 -8.91 22.17
CA ASP A 387 -6.35 -9.58 21.04
C ASP A 387 -5.32 -8.65 20.37
N PHE A 388 -5.63 -7.35 20.27
CA PHE A 388 -4.66 -6.35 19.80
C PHE A 388 -3.49 -6.18 20.78
N ALA A 389 -3.80 -6.06 22.08
CA ALA A 389 -2.79 -5.90 23.11
C ALA A 389 -1.84 -7.11 23.18
N LEU A 390 -2.39 -8.33 23.02
CA LEU A 390 -1.63 -9.57 22.88
C LEU A 390 -0.67 -9.51 21.69
N ALA A 391 -1.18 -9.19 20.49
CA ALA A 391 -0.35 -9.09 19.28
C ALA A 391 0.77 -8.05 19.45
N SER A 392 0.45 -6.89 20.03
CA SER A 392 1.43 -5.84 20.32
C SER A 392 2.51 -6.32 21.29
N TYR A 393 2.16 -7.00 22.38
CA TYR A 393 3.17 -7.46 23.33
C TYR A 393 3.98 -8.64 22.81
N LEU A 394 3.39 -9.54 22.03
CA LEU A 394 4.16 -10.57 21.33
C LEU A 394 5.21 -9.96 20.39
N GLU A 395 4.88 -8.89 19.68
CA GLU A 395 5.85 -8.13 18.87
C GLU A 395 6.97 -7.52 19.74
N LEU A 396 6.62 -6.95 20.90
CA LEU A 396 7.62 -6.36 21.82
C LEU A 396 8.57 -7.39 22.44
N LEU A 397 8.23 -8.68 22.44
CA LEU A 397 9.18 -9.73 22.86
C LEU A 397 10.36 -9.85 21.89
N GLU A 398 10.22 -9.37 20.66
CA GLU A 398 11.26 -9.38 19.61
C GLU A 398 11.94 -8.02 19.46
N ASP A 399 11.60 -7.03 20.30
CA ASP A 399 12.17 -5.69 20.21
C ASP A 399 13.67 -5.66 20.56
N LYS A 400 14.43 -4.77 19.94
CA LYS A 400 15.87 -4.59 20.19
C LYS A 400 16.14 -4.15 21.64
N SER A 401 15.22 -3.39 22.22
CA SER A 401 15.32 -2.89 23.59
C SER A 401 15.03 -3.98 24.62
N LYS A 402 16.05 -4.28 25.43
CA LYS A 402 15.94 -5.21 26.57
C LYS A 402 14.83 -4.80 27.54
N LYS A 403 14.68 -3.48 27.75
CA LYS A 403 13.65 -2.90 28.61
C LYS A 403 12.25 -3.21 28.08
N LEU A 404 12.02 -3.06 26.77
CA LEU A 404 10.73 -3.36 26.15
C LEU A 404 10.42 -4.86 26.17
N ARG A 405 11.41 -5.73 25.91
CA ARG A 405 11.23 -7.19 26.04
C ARG A 405 10.82 -7.59 27.45
N ARG A 406 11.53 -7.11 28.48
CA ARG A 406 11.20 -7.35 29.90
C ARG A 406 9.80 -6.86 30.25
N ALA A 407 9.50 -5.61 29.90
CA ALA A 407 8.21 -4.99 30.13
C ALA A 407 7.06 -5.79 29.48
N SER A 408 7.27 -6.25 28.26
CA SER A 408 6.30 -7.04 27.52
C SER A 408 5.97 -8.38 28.20
N CYS A 409 6.98 -9.10 28.72
CA CYS A 409 6.74 -10.32 29.49
C CYS A 409 5.75 -10.09 30.64
N ILE A 410 5.96 -9.01 31.41
CA ILE A 410 5.11 -8.66 32.55
C ILE A 410 3.71 -8.27 32.05
N ALA A 411 3.62 -7.48 30.98
CA ALA A 411 2.36 -7.01 30.42
C ALA A 411 1.49 -8.17 29.91
N LEU A 412 2.09 -9.20 29.30
CA LEU A 412 1.40 -10.44 28.91
C LEU A 412 0.79 -11.18 30.11
N GLY A 413 1.40 -11.08 31.29
CA GLY A 413 0.83 -11.61 32.53
C GLY A 413 -0.43 -10.88 32.96
N PHE A 414 -0.45 -9.54 32.89
CA PHE A 414 -1.65 -8.76 33.19
C PHE A 414 -2.79 -9.00 32.18
N LEU A 415 -2.47 -9.39 30.94
CA LEU A 415 -3.46 -9.80 29.94
C LEU A 415 -3.96 -11.25 30.10
N ASN A 416 -3.39 -12.04 31.02
CA ASN A 416 -3.65 -13.47 31.14
C ASN A 416 -3.50 -14.20 29.78
N ALA A 417 -2.41 -13.91 29.07
CA ALA A 417 -2.14 -14.37 27.71
C ALA A 417 -1.71 -15.84 27.65
N LYS A 418 -2.66 -16.77 27.83
CA LYS A 418 -2.39 -18.23 27.75
C LYS A 418 -1.91 -18.67 26.36
N GLU A 419 -2.27 -17.92 25.32
CA GLU A 419 -1.87 -18.12 23.94
C GLU A 419 -0.37 -17.81 23.72
N ALA A 420 0.23 -17.00 24.60
CA ALA A 420 1.64 -16.61 24.56
C ALA A 420 2.57 -17.59 25.31
N LEU A 421 2.05 -18.69 25.87
CA LEU A 421 2.84 -19.58 26.74
C LEU A 421 4.08 -20.15 26.04
N ARG A 422 3.97 -20.56 24.76
CA ARG A 422 5.10 -21.11 24.00
C ARG A 422 6.19 -20.06 23.79
N GLN A 423 5.79 -18.83 23.50
CA GLN A 423 6.69 -17.70 23.27
C GLN A 423 7.39 -17.31 24.59
N LEU A 424 6.65 -17.27 25.71
CA LEU A 424 7.23 -17.03 27.03
C LEU A 424 8.19 -18.16 27.47
N GLN A 425 7.86 -19.42 27.19
CA GLN A 425 8.78 -20.56 27.43
C GLN A 425 10.06 -20.44 26.62
N TYR A 426 9.96 -20.07 25.33
CA TYR A 426 11.15 -19.81 24.51
C TYR A 426 12.01 -18.69 25.11
N VAL A 427 11.40 -17.58 25.54
CA VAL A 427 12.10 -16.46 26.19
C VAL A 427 12.82 -16.92 27.47
N CYS A 428 12.27 -17.88 28.23
CA CYS A 428 12.95 -18.45 29.40
C CYS A 428 14.21 -19.27 29.04
N MET A 429 14.26 -19.90 27.86
CA MET A 429 15.31 -20.87 27.50
C MET A 429 16.38 -20.30 26.55
N ALA A 430 16.02 -19.37 25.66
CA ALA A 430 16.82 -19.00 24.48
C ALA A 430 17.93 -17.94 24.74
N GLY A 431 18.77 -18.14 25.76
CA GLY A 431 19.94 -17.27 26.00
C GLY A 431 19.62 -15.80 26.31
N GLN A 432 18.38 -15.51 26.72
CA GLN A 432 17.93 -14.16 27.07
C GLN A 432 18.58 -13.64 28.36
N GLU A 433 18.61 -12.32 28.51
CA GLU A 433 19.13 -11.68 29.72
C GLU A 433 18.40 -12.15 31.00
N PRO A 434 19.08 -12.27 32.16
CA PRO A 434 18.50 -12.80 33.39
C PRO A 434 17.18 -12.16 33.80
N GLU A 435 17.09 -10.82 33.72
CA GLU A 435 15.89 -10.07 34.11
C GLU A 435 14.67 -10.38 33.22
N ILE A 436 14.90 -10.63 31.93
CA ILE A 436 13.85 -10.98 30.98
C ILE A 436 13.37 -12.41 31.25
N ARG A 437 14.31 -13.34 31.49
CA ARG A 437 13.98 -14.73 31.85
C ARG A 437 13.18 -14.81 33.14
N GLU A 438 13.55 -14.01 34.14
CA GLU A 438 12.84 -13.92 35.41
C GLU A 438 11.42 -13.36 35.22
N ALA A 439 11.29 -12.27 34.45
CA ALA A 439 9.99 -11.68 34.13
C ALA A 439 9.07 -12.69 33.43
N ALA A 440 9.57 -13.42 32.42
CA ALA A 440 8.81 -14.46 31.73
C ALA A 440 8.43 -15.61 32.68
N LYS A 441 9.36 -16.07 33.53
CA LYS A 441 9.10 -17.15 34.49
C LYS A 441 8.03 -16.78 35.51
N ASN A 442 7.99 -15.53 35.97
CA ASN A 442 7.00 -15.04 36.92
C ASN A 442 5.58 -14.96 36.34
N VAL A 443 5.46 -14.90 35.02
CA VAL A 443 4.18 -14.87 34.30
C VAL A 443 3.67 -16.28 33.98
N LEU A 444 4.57 -17.25 33.82
CA LEU A 444 4.20 -18.63 33.54
C LEU A 444 3.42 -19.26 34.71
N PRO A 445 2.39 -20.08 34.44
CA PRO A 445 1.70 -20.83 35.47
C PRO A 445 2.67 -21.72 36.28
N LYS A 446 2.48 -21.78 37.59
CA LYS A 446 3.23 -22.72 38.46
C LYS A 446 2.94 -24.15 37.98
N GLY A 447 3.98 -24.88 37.58
CA GLY A 447 3.87 -26.25 37.06
C GLY A 447 3.96 -26.38 35.53
N SER A 448 4.07 -25.30 34.78
CA SER A 448 4.51 -25.36 33.38
C SER A 448 5.98 -25.78 33.35
N ALA A 449 6.23 -27.09 33.23
CA ALA A 449 7.58 -27.64 33.19
C ALA A 449 8.37 -27.00 32.05
N ILE A 450 9.37 -26.19 32.41
CA ILE A 450 10.44 -25.80 31.50
C ILE A 450 11.33 -27.04 31.41
N HIS A 451 11.04 -27.94 30.48
CA HIS A 451 11.93 -29.06 30.21
C HIS A 451 13.24 -28.46 29.69
N GLN A 452 14.30 -28.65 30.49
CA GLN A 452 15.66 -28.22 30.21
C GLN A 452 16.23 -28.95 29.00
#